data_AF-T0Z210-F1
#
_entry.id   AF-T0Z210-F1
#
_cell.length_a   1.000
_cell.length_b   1.000
_cell.length_c   1.000
_cell.angle_alpha   90.00
_cell.angle_beta   90.00
_cell.angle_gamma   90.00
#
_symmetry.space_group_name_H-M   'P 1'
#
loop_
_entity.id
_entity.type
_entity.pdbx_description
1 polymer ?
#
loop_
_entity_poly.entity_id
_entity_poly.type
_entity_poly.pdbx_seq_one_letter_code
_entity_poly.pdbx_strand_id
1 'polypeptide(L)'
;MINMDIDSYFNKIQEEFNTAYAVASDARSKGYDPKPYVEIRPAPDLASRVEGLINVEGLADIIRAVEKGQSRNKLAFDVAKEICTNDRFSNYEELKRIELAVRVGVAVLTEGILVAPTEGINSFAKYKNRDGTDYLCVCYAGPIRGAGGTSAALSVALADHCRRIFNISDYKPTEDEIERYMEEIELYHDRIARLQYKPPEQDIREILRNCPVCIDGMPPGTLEVGVHANMKRT
;
A
#
# COMPACT_ATOMS: atom_id res chain seq x y z
N MET A 1 -45.38 -0.89 -10.16
CA MET A 1 -43.97 -0.85 -9.74
C MET A 1 -43.24 -1.88 -10.57
N ILE A 2 -42.37 -1.44 -11.48
CA ILE A 2 -41.52 -2.36 -12.24
C ILE A 2 -40.53 -2.91 -11.22
N ASN A 3 -40.78 -4.13 -10.74
CA ASN A 3 -39.81 -4.88 -9.98
C ASN A 3 -38.78 -5.36 -11.01
N MET A 4 -37.87 -4.45 -11.38
CA MET A 4 -36.81 -4.78 -12.31
C MET A 4 -35.91 -5.73 -11.54
N ASP A 5 -35.91 -6.98 -11.99
CA ASP A 5 -35.04 -8.02 -11.46
C ASP A 5 -33.59 -7.51 -11.52
N ILE A 6 -32.92 -7.49 -10.37
CA ILE A 6 -31.55 -6.97 -10.23
C ILE A 6 -30.61 -7.71 -11.20
N ASP A 7 -30.87 -9.01 -11.41
CA ASP A 7 -30.10 -9.84 -12.32
C ASP A 7 -30.31 -9.39 -13.77
N SER A 8 -31.56 -9.08 -14.17
CA SER A 8 -31.86 -8.54 -15.49
C SER A 8 -31.17 -7.18 -15.73
N TYR A 9 -31.10 -6.32 -14.72
CA TYR A 9 -30.38 -5.04 -14.80
C TYR A 9 -28.88 -5.23 -15.04
N PHE A 10 -28.23 -6.07 -14.23
CA PHE A 10 -26.79 -6.33 -14.38
C PHE A 10 -26.47 -7.04 -15.70
N ASN A 11 -27.31 -7.98 -16.14
CA ASN A 11 -27.15 -8.64 -17.44
C ASN A 11 -27.17 -7.65 -18.59
N LYS A 12 -28.11 -6.69 -18.58
CA LYS A 12 -28.17 -5.64 -19.61
C LYS A 12 -26.89 -4.80 -19.64
N ILE A 13 -26.39 -4.36 -18.48
CA ILE A 13 -25.12 -3.60 -18.41
C ILE A 13 -23.96 -4.44 -18.94
N GLN A 14 -23.91 -5.73 -18.60
CA GLN A 14 -22.86 -6.62 -19.05
C GLN A 14 -22.88 -6.82 -20.58
N GLU A 15 -24.06 -6.96 -21.18
CA GLU A 15 -24.23 -7.06 -22.64
C GLU A 15 -23.78 -5.79 -23.36
N GLU A 16 -24.18 -4.62 -22.86
CA GLU A 16 -23.76 -3.32 -23.41
C GLU A 16 -22.24 -3.12 -23.28
N PHE A 17 -21.66 -3.47 -22.12
CA PHE A 17 -20.22 -3.47 -21.90
C PHE A 17 -19.49 -4.39 -22.88
N ASN A 18 -19.94 -5.64 -23.03
CA ASN A 18 -19.32 -6.62 -23.94
C ASN A 18 -19.34 -6.13 -25.39
N THR A 19 -20.43 -5.50 -25.81
CA THR A 19 -20.57 -4.91 -27.14
C THR A 19 -19.53 -3.81 -27.35
N ALA A 20 -19.42 -2.87 -26.41
CA ALA A 20 -18.43 -1.80 -26.49
C ALA A 20 -16.98 -2.33 -26.45
N TYR A 21 -16.71 -3.32 -25.60
CA TYR A 21 -15.40 -3.93 -25.45
C TYR A 21 -14.95 -4.68 -26.70
N ALA A 22 -15.88 -5.37 -27.39
CA ALA A 22 -15.61 -6.04 -28.65
C ALA A 22 -15.23 -5.04 -29.76
N VAL A 23 -15.94 -3.92 -29.87
CA VAL A 23 -15.60 -2.83 -30.81
C VAL A 23 -14.21 -2.28 -30.52
N ALA A 24 -13.89 -2.01 -29.25
CA ALA A 24 -12.58 -1.51 -28.85
C ALA A 24 -11.46 -2.52 -29.13
N SER A 25 -11.71 -3.81 -28.90
CA SER A 25 -10.76 -4.90 -29.16
C SER A 25 -10.46 -5.05 -30.65
N ASP A 26 -11.49 -4.97 -31.49
CA ASP A 26 -11.34 -5.05 -32.95
C ASP A 26 -10.65 -3.81 -33.54
N ALA A 27 -10.83 -2.64 -32.92
CA ALA A 27 -10.09 -1.44 -33.28
C ALA A 27 -8.60 -1.57 -32.90
N ARG A 28 -8.31 -1.99 -31.66
CA ARG A 28 -6.94 -2.13 -31.15
C ARG A 28 -6.14 -3.20 -31.89
N SER A 29 -6.78 -4.29 -32.31
CA SER A 29 -6.12 -5.37 -33.06
C SER A 29 -5.55 -4.93 -34.42
N LYS A 30 -5.99 -3.78 -34.96
CA LYS A 30 -5.47 -3.20 -36.21
C LYS A 30 -4.07 -2.60 -36.07
N GLY A 31 -3.56 -2.43 -34.84
CA GLY A 31 -2.18 -2.02 -34.58
C GLY A 31 -1.88 -0.53 -34.80
N TYR A 32 -2.89 0.33 -34.81
CA TYR A 32 -2.72 1.79 -34.94
C TYR A 32 -2.39 2.50 -33.61
N ASP A 33 -2.58 1.81 -32.48
CA ASP A 33 -2.39 2.33 -31.12
C ASP A 33 -1.14 1.73 -30.44
N PRO A 34 -0.65 2.29 -29.31
CA PRO A 34 0.54 1.80 -28.61
C PRO A 34 0.51 0.33 -28.21
N LYS A 35 -0.69 -0.23 -27.99
CA LYS A 35 -0.92 -1.64 -27.66
C LYS A 35 -1.97 -2.25 -28.59
N PRO A 36 -1.77 -3.49 -29.08
CA PRO A 36 -2.71 -4.17 -29.96
C PRO A 36 -3.92 -4.78 -29.23
N TYR A 37 -4.15 -4.40 -27.97
CA TYR A 37 -5.22 -4.88 -27.10
C TYR A 37 -5.79 -3.72 -26.27
N VAL A 38 -6.98 -3.91 -25.72
CA VAL A 38 -7.60 -2.94 -24.81
C VAL A 38 -6.85 -2.91 -23.48
N GLU A 39 -6.29 -1.76 -23.13
CA GLU A 39 -5.44 -1.61 -21.93
C GLU A 39 -6.26 -1.56 -20.62
N ILE A 40 -7.53 -1.14 -20.69
CA ILE A 40 -8.47 -1.16 -19.56
C ILE A 40 -9.08 -2.55 -19.46
N ARG A 41 -8.69 -3.31 -18.43
CA ARG A 41 -9.20 -4.67 -18.20
C ARG A 41 -10.44 -4.66 -17.31
N PRO A 42 -11.49 -5.45 -17.61
CA PRO A 42 -12.63 -5.61 -16.73
C PRO A 42 -12.19 -6.26 -15.41
N ALA A 43 -12.78 -5.80 -14.30
CA ALA A 43 -12.51 -6.31 -12.96
C ALA A 43 -13.83 -6.42 -12.17
N PRO A 44 -14.52 -7.57 -12.24
CA PRO A 44 -15.88 -7.72 -11.73
C PRO A 44 -15.98 -7.67 -10.19
N ASP A 45 -14.90 -8.02 -9.49
CA ASP A 45 -14.86 -8.08 -8.05
C ASP A 45 -13.60 -7.39 -7.49
N LEU A 46 -13.52 -7.28 -6.16
CA LEU A 46 -12.36 -6.71 -5.49
C LEU A 46 -11.09 -7.47 -5.84
N ALA A 47 -11.14 -8.80 -5.79
CA ALA A 47 -9.98 -9.65 -6.01
C ALA A 47 -9.32 -9.39 -7.37
N SER A 48 -10.14 -9.27 -8.42
CA SER A 48 -9.70 -8.95 -9.78
C SER A 48 -9.13 -7.53 -9.88
N ARG A 49 -9.71 -6.55 -9.16
CA ARG A 49 -9.17 -5.18 -9.12
C ARG A 49 -7.80 -5.16 -8.46
N VAL A 50 -7.65 -5.85 -7.34
CA VAL A 50 -6.37 -5.92 -6.61
C VAL A 50 -5.32 -6.66 -7.43
N GLU A 51 -5.66 -7.78 -8.06
CA GLU A 51 -4.75 -8.48 -8.98
C GLU A 51 -4.35 -7.61 -10.17
N GLY A 52 -5.30 -6.91 -10.79
CA GLY A 52 -5.00 -5.99 -11.90
C GLY A 52 -4.10 -4.82 -11.48
N LEU A 53 -4.31 -4.29 -10.28
CA LEU A 53 -3.53 -3.18 -9.72
C LEU A 53 -2.10 -3.60 -9.33
N ILE A 54 -1.97 -4.72 -8.63
CA ILE A 54 -0.67 -5.23 -8.14
C ILE A 54 0.08 -5.99 -9.23
N ASN A 55 -0.64 -6.50 -10.23
CA ASN A 55 -0.12 -7.22 -11.38
C ASN A 55 0.70 -8.47 -10.99
N VAL A 56 0.17 -9.25 -10.04
CA VAL A 56 0.71 -10.55 -9.62
C VAL A 56 -0.30 -11.63 -9.94
N GLU A 57 0.04 -12.52 -10.87
CA GLU A 57 -0.83 -13.58 -11.34
C GLU A 57 -1.28 -14.51 -10.20
N GLY A 58 -2.56 -14.87 -10.21
CA GLY A 58 -3.23 -15.75 -9.25
C GLY A 58 -3.47 -15.12 -7.88
N LEU A 59 -3.26 -13.81 -7.75
CA LEU A 59 -3.53 -13.09 -6.51
C LEU A 59 -5.02 -13.04 -6.20
N ALA A 60 -5.88 -12.93 -7.22
CA ALA A 60 -7.31 -12.88 -7.00
C ALA A 60 -7.85 -14.17 -6.35
N ASP A 61 -7.33 -15.33 -6.75
CA ASP A 61 -7.74 -16.61 -6.16
C ASP A 61 -7.35 -16.73 -4.69
N ILE A 62 -6.17 -16.21 -4.32
CA ILE A 62 -5.73 -16.12 -2.92
C ILE A 62 -6.69 -15.23 -2.13
N ILE A 63 -7.03 -14.05 -2.65
CA ILE A 63 -7.95 -13.13 -1.98
C ILE A 63 -9.32 -13.79 -1.79
N ARG A 64 -9.87 -14.43 -2.83
CA ARG A 64 -11.17 -15.13 -2.76
C ARG A 64 -11.15 -16.30 -1.77
N ALA A 65 -10.07 -17.06 -1.70
CA ALA A 65 -9.94 -18.17 -0.76
C ALA A 65 -9.93 -17.68 0.71
N VAL A 66 -9.41 -16.48 0.95
CA VAL A 66 -9.39 -15.85 2.26
C VAL A 66 -10.71 -15.13 2.56
N GLU A 67 -11.38 -14.55 1.57
CA GLU A 67 -12.63 -13.76 1.70
C GLU A 67 -13.82 -14.62 2.17
N LYS A 68 -14.01 -14.72 3.48
CA LYS A 68 -15.06 -15.53 4.15
C LYS A 68 -16.14 -14.65 4.79
N GLY A 69 -16.52 -13.57 4.13
CA GLY A 69 -17.54 -12.62 4.63
C GLY A 69 -17.08 -11.74 5.80
N GLN A 70 -15.77 -11.69 6.09
CA GLN A 70 -15.21 -10.79 7.10
C GLN A 70 -15.17 -9.32 6.66
N SER A 71 -14.94 -8.41 7.61
CA SER A 71 -14.71 -7.00 7.31
C SER A 71 -13.48 -6.79 6.43
N ARG A 72 -13.45 -5.67 5.70
CA ARG A 72 -12.34 -5.34 4.80
C ARG A 72 -11.00 -5.24 5.54
N ASN A 73 -11.02 -4.66 6.73
CA ASN A 73 -9.83 -4.58 7.59
C ASN A 73 -9.33 -5.98 7.94
N LYS A 74 -10.22 -6.88 8.39
CA LYS A 74 -9.81 -8.24 8.71
C LYS A 74 -9.28 -8.98 7.48
N LEU A 75 -9.94 -8.83 6.33
CA LEU A 75 -9.48 -9.42 5.07
C LEU A 75 -8.07 -8.95 4.70
N ALA A 76 -7.77 -7.66 4.84
CA ALA A 76 -6.44 -7.12 4.49
C ALA A 76 -5.31 -7.78 5.29
N PHE A 77 -5.50 -7.96 6.61
CA PHE A 77 -4.51 -8.64 7.46
C PHE A 77 -4.44 -10.14 7.17
N ASP A 78 -5.59 -10.80 6.99
CA ASP A 78 -5.62 -12.23 6.70
C ASP A 78 -4.96 -12.55 5.33
N VAL A 79 -5.16 -11.70 4.31
CA VAL A 79 -4.49 -11.82 3.01
C VAL A 79 -3.00 -11.49 3.09
N ALA A 80 -2.60 -10.46 3.85
CA ALA A 80 -1.19 -10.15 4.05
C ALA A 80 -0.45 -11.31 4.73
N LYS A 81 -1.06 -11.92 5.74
CA LYS A 81 -0.57 -13.14 6.38
C LYS A 81 -0.45 -14.28 5.37
N GLU A 82 -1.50 -14.53 4.59
CA GLU A 82 -1.52 -15.58 3.57
C GLU A 82 -0.36 -15.40 2.59
N ILE A 83 -0.13 -14.19 2.06
CA ILE A 83 1.02 -13.91 1.19
C ILE A 83 2.35 -14.21 1.88
N CYS A 84 2.49 -13.81 3.15
CA CYS A 84 3.69 -14.06 3.95
C CYS A 84 3.96 -15.55 4.23
N THR A 85 2.94 -16.41 4.22
CA THR A 85 3.09 -17.84 4.57
C THR A 85 2.87 -18.81 3.43
N ASN A 86 2.22 -18.41 2.34
CA ASN A 86 1.89 -19.28 1.19
C ASN A 86 3.12 -19.69 0.36
N ASP A 87 3.30 -21.00 0.16
CA ASP A 87 4.46 -21.58 -0.55
C ASP A 87 4.65 -21.06 -1.98
N ARG A 88 3.61 -20.53 -2.64
CA ARG A 88 3.72 -19.87 -3.96
C ARG A 88 4.75 -18.74 -3.97
N PHE A 89 4.90 -18.04 -2.85
CA PHE A 89 5.83 -16.92 -2.70
C PHE A 89 7.10 -17.31 -1.94
N SER A 90 7.36 -18.61 -1.73
CA SER A 90 8.56 -19.08 -1.01
C SER A 90 9.87 -18.70 -1.71
N ASN A 91 9.86 -18.57 -3.03
CA ASN A 91 11.02 -18.15 -3.82
C ASN A 91 11.30 -16.64 -3.74
N TYR A 92 10.42 -15.86 -3.12
CA TYR A 92 10.62 -14.43 -2.97
C TYR A 92 11.55 -14.19 -1.80
N GLU A 93 12.49 -13.26 -1.97
CA GLU A 93 13.25 -12.72 -0.85
C GLU A 93 12.29 -12.17 0.21
N GLU A 94 12.63 -12.38 1.48
CA GLU A 94 11.85 -11.97 2.65
C GLU A 94 11.27 -10.55 2.51
N LEU A 95 12.11 -9.57 2.16
CA LEU A 95 11.70 -8.18 2.06
C LEU A 95 10.70 -7.93 0.92
N LYS A 96 10.89 -8.57 -0.24
CA LYS A 96 9.96 -8.47 -1.38
C LYS A 96 8.61 -9.11 -1.05
N ARG A 97 8.63 -10.15 -0.23
CA ARG A 97 7.42 -10.84 0.22
C ARG A 97 6.62 -10.00 1.21
N ILE A 98 7.29 -9.35 2.16
CA ILE A 98 6.69 -8.34 3.05
C ILE A 98 6.11 -7.19 2.22
N GLU A 99 6.89 -6.66 1.28
CA GLU A 99 6.44 -5.58 0.40
C GLU A 99 5.16 -5.97 -0.35
N LEU A 100 5.14 -7.12 -1.00
CA LEU A 100 3.96 -7.63 -1.69
C LEU A 100 2.76 -7.75 -0.74
N ALA A 101 2.96 -8.35 0.43
CA ALA A 101 1.91 -8.54 1.43
C ALA A 101 1.28 -7.20 1.88
N VAL A 102 2.11 -6.19 2.16
CA VAL A 102 1.64 -4.87 2.57
C VAL A 102 0.93 -4.16 1.41
N ARG A 103 1.50 -4.17 0.19
CA ARG A 103 0.86 -3.56 -0.98
C ARG A 103 -0.51 -4.18 -1.25
N VAL A 104 -0.62 -5.50 -1.20
CA VAL A 104 -1.91 -6.19 -1.36
C VAL A 104 -2.87 -5.84 -0.22
N GLY A 105 -2.41 -5.83 1.03
CA GLY A 105 -3.23 -5.43 2.16
C GLY A 105 -3.80 -4.01 2.00
N VAL A 106 -2.98 -3.04 1.58
CA VAL A 106 -3.43 -1.68 1.30
C VAL A 106 -4.35 -1.62 0.08
N ALA A 107 -4.11 -2.40 -0.95
CA ALA A 107 -5.01 -2.50 -2.10
C ALA A 107 -6.40 -3.02 -1.68
N VAL A 108 -6.45 -4.02 -0.79
CA VAL A 108 -7.70 -4.51 -0.20
C VAL A 108 -8.38 -3.39 0.61
N LEU A 109 -7.65 -2.69 1.48
CA LEU A 109 -8.20 -1.58 2.29
C LEU A 109 -8.76 -0.44 1.44
N THR A 110 -8.18 -0.22 0.27
CA THR A 110 -8.55 0.86 -0.67
C THR A 110 -9.41 0.37 -1.85
N GLU A 111 -9.97 -0.83 -1.71
CA GLU A 111 -10.86 -1.49 -2.67
C GLU A 111 -10.28 -1.70 -4.09
N GLY A 112 -8.97 -1.62 -4.22
CA GLY A 112 -8.26 -1.68 -5.51
C GLY A 112 -8.55 -0.47 -6.40
N ILE A 113 -8.98 0.65 -5.82
CA ILE A 113 -9.36 1.88 -6.54
C ILE A 113 -8.23 2.92 -6.52
N LEU A 114 -7.48 2.98 -5.43
CA LEU A 114 -6.48 4.02 -5.20
C LEU A 114 -5.09 3.58 -5.66
N VAL A 115 -4.27 4.54 -6.07
CA VAL A 115 -2.87 4.31 -6.49
C VAL A 115 -1.91 4.16 -5.31
N ALA A 116 -2.36 4.36 -4.08
CA ALA A 116 -1.52 4.27 -2.88
C ALA A 116 -0.71 2.96 -2.75
N PRO A 117 -1.27 1.77 -3.07
CA PRO A 117 -0.52 0.51 -3.04
C PRO A 117 0.66 0.46 -4.01
N THR A 118 0.61 1.19 -5.13
CA THR A 118 1.62 1.14 -6.20
C THR A 118 2.55 2.35 -6.15
N GLU A 119 1.98 3.55 -6.00
CA GLU A 119 2.70 4.83 -6.07
C GLU A 119 2.93 5.46 -4.69
N GLY A 120 2.13 5.12 -3.68
CA GLY A 120 2.23 5.69 -2.34
C GLY A 120 3.26 5.00 -1.46
N ILE A 121 3.40 3.69 -1.61
CA ILE A 121 4.47 2.90 -0.97
C ILE A 121 5.59 2.76 -1.99
N ASN A 122 6.74 3.39 -1.74
CA ASN A 122 7.85 3.39 -2.67
C ASN A 122 8.65 2.08 -2.54
N SER A 123 9.19 1.82 -1.36
CA SER A 123 10.10 0.70 -1.14
C SER A 123 10.08 0.24 0.31
N PHE A 124 10.56 -0.97 0.54
CA PHE A 124 10.88 -1.47 1.88
C PHE A 124 12.39 -1.59 2.01
N ALA A 125 12.89 -1.38 3.23
CA ALA A 125 14.28 -1.58 3.57
C ALA A 125 14.40 -2.30 4.91
N LYS A 126 15.49 -3.05 5.09
CA LYS A 126 15.86 -3.67 6.35
C LYS A 126 17.18 -3.06 6.82
N TYR A 127 17.15 -2.52 8.03
CA TYR A 127 18.28 -1.83 8.66
C TYR A 127 18.54 -2.42 10.04
N LYS A 128 19.60 -1.96 10.71
CA LYS A 128 20.01 -2.42 12.04
C LYS A 128 19.82 -1.35 13.10
N ASN A 129 19.21 -1.76 14.20
CA ASN A 129 19.20 -1.00 15.44
C ASN A 129 20.62 -0.94 16.04
N ARG A 130 20.84 -0.05 17.02
CA ARG A 130 22.12 0.07 17.76
C ARG A 130 22.53 -1.21 18.48
N ASP A 131 21.58 -2.07 18.84
CA ASP A 131 21.82 -3.37 19.47
C ASP A 131 22.11 -4.50 18.45
N GLY A 132 22.17 -4.18 17.16
CA GLY A 132 22.45 -5.11 16.06
C GLY A 132 21.23 -5.85 15.52
N THR A 133 20.05 -5.70 16.12
CA THR A 133 18.81 -6.33 15.66
C THR A 133 18.31 -5.68 14.37
N ASP A 134 17.74 -6.48 13.47
CA ASP A 134 17.15 -5.98 12.23
C ASP A 134 15.76 -5.36 12.51
N TYR A 135 15.46 -4.23 11.86
CA TYR A 135 14.12 -3.61 11.85
C TYR A 135 13.64 -3.31 10.42
N LEU A 136 12.32 -3.22 10.26
CA LEU A 136 11.69 -2.89 8.98
C LEU A 136 11.48 -1.38 8.82
N CYS A 137 11.83 -0.85 7.65
CA CYS A 137 11.53 0.51 7.24
C CYS A 137 10.63 0.51 5.99
N VAL A 138 9.60 1.35 6.02
CA VAL A 138 8.69 1.59 4.88
C VAL A 138 8.95 2.99 4.37
N CYS A 139 9.37 3.10 3.11
CA CYS A 139 9.57 4.38 2.44
C CYS A 139 8.30 4.75 1.68
N TYR A 140 7.66 5.85 2.06
CA TYR A 140 6.48 6.38 1.39
C TYR A 140 6.84 7.46 0.37
N ALA A 141 5.93 7.69 -0.56
CA ALA A 141 5.96 8.81 -1.50
C ALA A 141 4.67 9.63 -1.39
N GLY A 142 4.70 10.86 -1.91
CA GLY A 142 3.58 11.82 -1.86
C GLY A 142 2.19 11.25 -2.20
N PRO A 143 2.04 10.36 -3.21
CA PRO A 143 0.76 9.73 -3.55
C PRO A 143 0.08 8.96 -2.41
N ILE A 144 0.80 8.60 -1.33
CA ILE A 144 0.20 7.96 -0.14
C ILE A 144 -0.94 8.78 0.48
N ARG A 145 -0.92 10.11 0.31
CA ARG A 145 -1.99 11.00 0.79
C ARG A 145 -3.35 10.67 0.15
N GLY A 146 -3.34 10.15 -1.08
CA GLY A 146 -4.54 9.72 -1.78
C GLY A 146 -5.24 8.55 -1.10
N ALA A 147 -4.54 7.75 -0.28
CA ALA A 147 -5.12 6.63 0.48
C ALA A 147 -6.11 7.07 1.58
N GLY A 148 -5.99 8.32 2.03
CA GLY A 148 -6.60 8.82 3.27
C GLY A 148 -5.84 8.38 4.53
N GLY A 149 -6.06 9.12 5.63
CA GLY A 149 -5.33 8.90 6.89
C GLY A 149 -5.51 7.50 7.48
N THR A 150 -6.71 6.91 7.35
CA THR A 150 -7.01 5.56 7.85
C THR A 150 -6.19 4.48 7.14
N SER A 151 -6.19 4.47 5.80
CA SER A 151 -5.45 3.47 5.02
C SER A 151 -3.94 3.67 5.15
N ALA A 152 -3.47 4.92 5.24
CA ALA A 152 -2.08 5.22 5.52
C ALA A 152 -1.64 4.68 6.89
N ALA A 153 -2.41 4.89 7.95
CA ALA A 153 -2.12 4.35 9.28
C ALA A 153 -2.17 2.80 9.29
N LEU A 154 -3.17 2.21 8.63
CA LEU A 154 -3.27 0.76 8.52
C LEU A 154 -2.13 0.14 7.69
N SER A 155 -1.53 0.87 6.76
CA SER A 155 -0.34 0.39 6.03
C SER A 155 0.85 0.17 6.96
N VAL A 156 1.04 1.03 7.98
CA VAL A 156 2.06 0.86 9.02
C VAL A 156 1.74 -0.35 9.89
N ALA A 157 0.46 -0.52 10.28
CA ALA A 157 0.03 -1.69 11.05
C ALA A 157 0.16 -3.00 10.26
N LEU A 158 -0.07 -3.00 8.95
CA LEU A 158 0.18 -4.14 8.07
C LEU A 158 1.67 -4.47 7.99
N ALA A 159 2.54 -3.47 7.87
CA ALA A 159 3.98 -3.68 7.91
C ALA A 159 4.43 -4.28 9.25
N ASP A 160 3.88 -3.80 10.37
CA ASP A 160 4.10 -4.36 11.71
C ASP A 160 3.60 -5.81 11.83
N HIS A 161 2.47 -6.14 11.20
CA HIS A 161 1.97 -7.49 11.15
C HIS A 161 2.90 -8.42 10.37
N CYS A 162 3.35 -8.00 9.18
CA CYS A 162 4.20 -8.80 8.31
C CYS A 162 5.60 -9.00 8.92
N ARG A 163 6.22 -7.96 9.46
CA ARG A 163 7.57 -8.04 10.06
C ARG A 163 7.62 -9.00 11.25
N ARG A 164 6.54 -9.12 12.03
CA ARG A 164 6.43 -10.14 13.10
C ARG A 164 6.41 -11.57 12.57
N ILE A 165 5.78 -11.83 11.43
CA ILE A 165 5.75 -13.17 10.81
C ILE A 165 7.18 -13.62 10.44
N PHE A 166 8.01 -12.68 9.98
CA PHE A 166 9.41 -12.91 9.64
C PHE A 166 10.39 -12.72 10.82
N ASN A 167 9.89 -12.55 12.05
CA ASN A 167 10.70 -12.34 13.25
C ASN A 167 11.68 -11.14 13.17
N ILE A 168 11.31 -10.10 12.44
CA ILE A 168 12.06 -8.83 12.39
C ILE A 168 11.71 -8.01 13.65
N SER A 169 12.73 -7.46 14.30
CA SER A 169 12.58 -6.74 15.57
C SER A 169 11.84 -5.42 15.41
N ASP A 170 11.49 -4.82 16.54
CA ASP A 170 10.92 -3.48 16.59
C ASP A 170 11.99 -2.47 16.17
N TYR A 171 11.58 -1.44 15.42
CA TYR A 171 12.39 -0.25 15.23
C TYR A 171 12.62 0.48 16.57
N LYS A 172 13.88 0.83 16.84
CA LYS A 172 14.29 1.51 18.08
C LYS A 172 14.93 2.85 17.69
N PRO A 173 14.13 3.93 17.52
CA PRO A 173 14.66 5.21 17.10
C PRO A 173 15.64 5.75 18.13
N THR A 174 16.67 6.42 17.63
CA THR A 174 17.57 7.22 18.46
C THR A 174 16.95 8.60 18.71
N GLU A 175 17.37 9.30 19.77
CA GLU A 175 16.88 10.66 20.02
C GLU A 175 17.18 11.62 18.86
N ASP A 176 18.32 11.46 18.16
CA ASP A 176 18.62 12.27 16.97
C ASP A 176 17.61 12.02 15.83
N GLU A 177 17.17 10.77 15.65
CA GLU A 177 16.14 10.44 14.66
C GLU A 177 14.80 11.04 15.05
N ILE A 178 14.42 10.99 16.33
CA ILE A 178 13.20 11.60 16.84
C ILE A 178 13.21 13.11 16.60
N GLU A 179 14.28 13.80 16.95
CA GLU A 179 14.37 15.26 16.74
C GLU A 179 14.39 15.62 15.25
N ARG A 180 14.95 14.78 14.38
CA ARG A 180 14.79 14.94 12.93
C ARG A 180 13.34 14.82 12.48
N TYR A 181 12.60 13.82 12.94
CA TYR A 181 11.16 13.74 12.62
C TYR A 181 10.41 14.98 13.10
N MET A 182 10.73 15.49 14.29
CA MET A 182 10.14 16.73 14.80
C MET A 182 10.43 17.90 13.85
N GLU A 183 11.69 18.09 13.46
CA GLU A 183 12.10 19.13 12.51
C GLU A 183 11.37 18.98 11.16
N GLU A 184 11.32 17.77 10.60
CA GLU A 184 10.67 17.50 9.31
C GLU A 184 9.16 17.76 9.36
N ILE A 185 8.48 17.37 10.45
CA ILE A 185 7.04 17.60 10.63
C ILE A 185 6.73 19.11 10.67
N GLU A 186 7.53 19.88 11.41
CA GLU A 186 7.39 21.33 11.49
C GLU A 186 7.64 22.00 10.13
N LEU A 187 8.76 21.68 9.50
CA LEU A 187 9.13 22.21 8.19
C LEU A 187 8.09 21.87 7.12
N TYR A 188 7.58 20.64 7.11
CA TYR A 188 6.55 20.21 6.18
C TYR A 188 5.24 20.99 6.41
N HIS A 189 4.81 21.09 7.67
CA HIS A 189 3.58 21.77 8.05
C HIS A 189 3.60 23.26 7.67
N ASP A 190 4.75 23.92 7.83
CA ASP A 190 4.89 25.35 7.59
C ASP A 190 5.22 25.72 6.14
N ARG A 191 6.04 24.90 5.44
CA ARG A 191 6.61 25.27 4.13
C ARG A 191 6.05 24.49 2.95
N ILE A 192 5.44 23.33 3.17
CA ILE A 192 4.98 22.45 2.08
C ILE A 192 3.47 22.34 2.07
N ALA A 193 2.87 21.81 3.14
CA ALA A 193 1.43 21.65 3.23
C ALA A 193 0.97 21.54 4.68
N ARG A 194 -0.10 22.26 5.02
CA ARG A 194 -0.74 22.14 6.34
C ARG A 194 -1.27 20.73 6.55
N LEU A 195 -0.91 20.16 7.70
CA LEU A 195 -1.42 18.87 8.16
C LEU A 195 -2.90 19.00 8.53
N GLN A 196 -3.70 17.99 8.19
CA GLN A 196 -5.11 17.93 8.59
C GLN A 196 -5.27 17.89 10.11
N TYR A 197 -4.32 17.24 10.78
CA TYR A 197 -4.16 17.25 12.23
C TYR A 197 -2.68 17.29 12.54
N LYS A 198 -2.26 18.24 13.37
CA LYS A 198 -0.91 18.31 13.92
C LYS A 198 -1.01 17.99 15.42
N PRO A 199 -0.60 16.79 15.85
CA PRO A 199 -0.63 16.46 17.26
C PRO A 199 0.31 17.37 18.07
N PRO A 200 0.10 17.51 19.39
CA PRO A 200 1.09 18.07 20.30
C PRO A 200 2.44 17.38 20.17
N GLU A 201 3.53 18.11 20.35
CA GLU A 201 4.88 17.54 20.19
C GLU A 201 5.14 16.33 21.09
N GLN A 202 4.60 16.33 22.31
CA GLN A 202 4.75 15.20 23.23
C GLN A 202 4.12 13.92 22.66
N ASP A 203 2.96 14.05 22.01
CA ASP A 203 2.26 12.91 21.39
C ASP A 203 3.03 12.40 20.17
N ILE A 204 3.63 13.31 19.39
CA ILE A 204 4.48 12.92 18.25
C ILE A 204 5.68 12.11 18.75
N ARG A 205 6.38 12.59 19.79
CA ARG A 205 7.52 11.87 20.38
C ARG A 205 7.11 10.50 20.93
N GLU A 206 5.94 10.42 21.59
CA GLU A 206 5.40 9.14 22.08
C GLU A 206 5.11 8.18 20.93
N ILE A 207 4.49 8.65 19.86
CA ILE A 207 4.22 7.84 18.66
C ILE A 207 5.53 7.33 18.05
N LEU A 208 6.53 8.19 17.89
CA LEU A 208 7.81 7.82 17.28
C LEU A 208 8.54 6.76 18.12
N ARG A 209 8.55 6.91 19.45
CA ARG A 209 9.20 5.94 20.36
C ARG A 209 8.52 4.57 20.38
N ASN A 210 7.22 4.52 20.14
CA ASN A 210 6.44 3.28 20.21
C ASN A 210 6.09 2.69 18.85
N CYS A 211 6.45 3.33 17.73
CA CYS A 211 6.19 2.80 16.40
C CYS A 211 7.20 1.69 16.07
N PRO A 212 6.77 0.42 15.95
CA PRO A 212 7.70 -0.69 15.74
C PRO A 212 8.25 -0.79 14.32
N VAL A 213 7.82 0.10 13.42
CA VAL A 213 8.21 0.18 12.02
C VAL A 213 8.75 1.57 11.76
N CYS A 214 9.90 1.66 11.11
CA CYS A 214 10.46 2.96 10.72
C CYS A 214 9.67 3.52 9.53
N ILE A 215 9.05 4.69 9.71
CA ILE A 215 8.31 5.39 8.65
C ILE A 215 9.24 6.38 7.99
N ASP A 216 9.62 6.16 6.74
CA ASP A 216 10.47 7.09 5.99
C ASP A 216 9.78 7.56 4.71
N GLY A 217 10.44 8.43 3.96
CA GLY A 217 9.93 8.81 2.65
C GLY A 217 10.97 9.41 1.73
N MET A 218 10.59 9.51 0.46
CA MET A 218 11.36 10.33 -0.47
C MET A 218 11.27 11.81 -0.06
N PRO A 219 12.39 12.55 -0.08
CA PRO A 219 12.34 13.98 0.15
C PRO A 219 11.46 14.62 -0.93
N PRO A 220 10.56 15.55 -0.55
CA PRO A 220 9.63 16.18 -1.49
C PRO A 220 10.33 17.17 -2.47
N GLY A 221 11.66 17.31 -2.44
CA GLY A 221 12.44 18.20 -3.29
C GLY A 221 13.47 19.03 -2.52
N THR A 222 13.66 20.28 -2.92
CA THR A 222 14.77 21.22 -2.60
C THR A 222 14.86 21.73 -1.15
N LEU A 223 14.13 21.15 -0.21
CA LEU A 223 14.16 21.58 1.19
C LEU A 223 15.19 20.74 1.95
N GLU A 224 16.28 21.38 2.34
CA GLU A 224 17.29 20.76 3.21
C GLU A 224 16.80 20.74 4.66
N VAL A 225 17.03 19.61 5.33
CA VAL A 225 16.93 19.49 6.78
C VAL A 225 18.15 20.19 7.38
N GLY A 226 17.99 20.94 8.46
CA GLY A 226 19.04 21.74 9.07
C GLY A 226 19.99 20.92 9.93
N VAL A 227 19.71 20.85 11.23
CA VAL A 227 20.65 20.36 12.25
C VAL A 227 20.89 18.86 12.12
N HIS A 228 19.88 18.11 11.68
CA HIS A 228 19.91 16.66 11.60
C HIS A 228 20.17 16.11 10.19
N ALA A 229 20.83 16.90 9.33
CA ALA A 229 21.20 16.50 7.97
C ALA A 229 22.19 15.31 7.96
N ASN A 230 22.17 14.51 6.89
CA ASN A 230 23.12 13.41 6.62
C ASN A 230 23.13 12.25 7.64
N MET A 231 22.04 12.04 8.39
CA MET A 231 21.90 10.83 9.19
C MET A 231 21.85 9.59 8.29
N LYS A 232 22.84 8.71 8.46
CA LYS A 232 22.89 7.42 7.78
C LYS A 232 22.18 6.39 8.63
N ARG A 233 21.21 5.71 8.03
CA ARG A 233 20.71 4.45 8.57
C ARG A 233 21.70 3.36 8.23
N THR A 234 22.05 2.56 9.23
CA THR A 234 23.00 1.45 9.14
C THR A 234 22.29 0.13 9.05
#